data_AF-A0AA42HQ22-F1
#
_entry.id   AF-A0AA42HQ22-F1
#
_cell.length_a   1.000
_cell.length_b   1.000
_cell.length_c   1.000
_cell.angle_alpha   90.00
_cell.angle_beta   90.00
_cell.angle_gamma   90.00
#
_symmetry.space_group_name_H-M   'P 1'
#
loop_
_entity.id
_entity.type
_entity.pdbx_description
1 polymer ?
#
loop_
_entity_poly.entity_id
_entity_poly.type
_entity_poly.pdbx_seq_one_letter_code
_entity_poly.pdbx_strand_id
1 'polypeptide(L)' 'MTSSPTPINLDKLRNAVQRFGRMSFTTSQLAADYHRGDESLSAPETALFDELLRRHAPLLGIAPQPSSAGGDTVWLAL' A
#
# COMPACT_ATOMS: atom_id res chain seq x y z
N MET A 1 23.68 -1.56 -13.02
CA MET A 1 22.65 -2.56 -12.69
C MET A 1 21.33 -1.81 -12.60
N THR A 2 20.56 -1.78 -13.69
CA THR A 2 19.23 -1.14 -13.69
C THR A 2 18.28 -2.07 -12.97
N SER A 3 18.08 -1.85 -11.66
CA SER A 3 16.99 -2.46 -10.92
C SER A 3 15.71 -1.99 -11.61
N SER A 4 15.16 -2.82 -12.49
CA SER A 4 13.89 -2.52 -13.14
C SER A 4 12.87 -2.49 -12.03
N PRO A 5 12.14 -1.38 -11.80
CA PRO A 5 11.07 -1.39 -10.81
C PRO A 5 10.11 -2.48 -11.28
N THR A 6 10.07 -3.58 -10.54
CA THR A 6 9.12 -4.65 -10.79
C THR A 6 7.75 -4.00 -10.89
N PRO A 7 7.04 -4.12 -12.03
CA PRO A 7 5.78 -3.43 -12.19
C PRO A 7 4.87 -3.87 -11.05
N ILE A 8 4.35 -2.89 -10.30
CA ILE A 8 3.41 -3.18 -9.21
C ILE A 8 2.26 -3.99 -9.76
N ASN A 9 2.10 -5.20 -9.23
CA ASN A 9 1.06 -6.12 -9.62
C ASN A 9 -0.22 -5.73 -8.88
N LEU A 10 -1.10 -5.00 -9.57
CA LEU A 10 -2.36 -4.53 -9.01
C LEU A 10 -3.27 -5.66 -8.53
N ASP A 11 -3.26 -6.83 -9.18
CA ASP A 11 -4.04 -7.99 -8.73
C ASP A 11 -3.51 -8.51 -7.39
N LYS A 12 -2.19 -8.63 -7.23
CA LYS A 12 -1.58 -9.03 -5.96
C LYS A 12 -1.86 -7.99 -4.88
N LEU A 13 -1.78 -6.70 -5.21
CA LEU A 13 -2.09 -5.60 -4.30
C LEU A 13 -3.56 -5.63 -3.86
N ARG A 14 -4.47 -5.88 -4.79
CA ARG A 14 -5.90 -6.06 -4.50
C ARG A 14 -6.15 -7.24 -3.56
N ASN A 15 -5.49 -8.38 -3.81
CA ASN A 15 -5.58 -9.53 -2.92
C ASN A 15 -5.06 -9.19 -1.51
N ALA A 16 -3.95 -8.46 -1.40
CA ALA A 16 -3.40 -7.98 -0.13
C ALA A 16 -4.38 -7.05 0.59
N VAL A 17 -4.93 -6.04 -0.11
CA VAL A 17 -5.98 -5.14 0.40
C VAL A 17 -7.19 -5.94 0.90
N GLN A 18 -7.67 -6.92 0.13
CA GLN A 18 -8.83 -7.73 0.50
C GLN A 18 -8.59 -8.57 1.76
N ARG A 19 -7.34 -8.94 2.08
CA ARG A 19 -7.01 -9.65 3.33
C ARG A 19 -7.27 -8.80 4.57
N PHE A 20 -7.07 -7.49 4.48
CA PHE A 20 -7.40 -6.57 5.58
C PHE A 20 -8.92 -6.43 5.75
N GLY A 21 -9.72 -6.70 4.71
CA GLY A 21 -11.17 -6.63 4.77
C GLY A 21 -11.64 -5.26 5.26
N ARG A 22 -12.52 -5.23 6.27
CA ARG A 22 -13.06 -3.97 6.84
C ARG A 22 -12.13 -3.31 7.87
N MET A 23 -10.92 -3.83 8.06
CA MET A 23 -9.95 -3.24 8.99
C MET A 23 -9.19 -2.10 8.30
N SER A 24 -8.84 -1.09 9.09
CA SER A 24 -7.89 -0.07 8.67
C SER A 24 -6.47 -0.64 8.68
N PHE A 25 -5.67 -0.27 7.69
CA PHE A 25 -4.27 -0.67 7.58
C PHE A 25 -3.41 0.49 7.13
N THR A 26 -2.10 0.40 7.30
CA THR A 26 -1.17 1.44 6.85
C THR A 26 -0.49 1.06 5.53
N THR A 27 -0.02 2.05 4.77
CA THR A 27 0.83 1.86 3.56
C THR A 27 1.97 0.86 3.85
N SER A 28 2.65 1.02 4.98
CA SER A 28 3.73 0.13 5.44
C SER A 28 3.25 -1.31 5.69
N GLN A 29 2.08 -1.51 6.31
CA GLN A 29 1.51 -2.85 6.54
C GLN A 29 1.09 -3.53 5.22
N LEU A 30 0.45 -2.76 4.33
CA LEU A 30 0.05 -3.28 3.02
C LEU A 30 1.27 -3.62 2.17
N ALA A 31 2.31 -2.78 2.19
CA ALA A 31 3.57 -3.06 1.53
C ALA A 31 4.21 -4.35 2.06
N ALA A 32 4.25 -4.55 3.37
CA ALA A 32 4.78 -5.78 3.96
C ALA A 32 4.00 -7.03 3.52
N ASP A 33 2.66 -6.98 3.48
CA ASP A 33 1.83 -8.10 2.98
C ASP A 33 2.01 -8.31 1.47
N TYR A 34 2.09 -7.22 0.70
CA TYR A 34 2.33 -7.24 -0.74
C TYR A 34 3.71 -7.83 -1.09
N HIS A 35 4.76 -7.50 -0.35
CA HIS A 35 6.11 -8.08 -0.50
C HIS A 35 6.26 -9.43 0.23
N ARG A 36 5.22 -9.92 0.92
CA ARG A 36 5.23 -11.19 1.68
C ARG A 36 6.37 -11.28 2.70
N GLY A 37 6.78 -10.14 3.27
CA GLY A 37 7.81 -10.05 4.31
C GLY A 37 9.27 -10.06 3.85
N ASP A 38 9.54 -10.04 2.54
CA ASP A 38 10.92 -10.15 2.03
C ASP A 38 11.66 -8.80 1.96
N GLU A 39 10.95 -7.67 1.87
CA GLU A 39 11.54 -6.34 1.76
C GLU A 39 10.79 -5.30 2.61
N SER A 40 11.50 -4.70 3.57
CA SER A 40 11.07 -3.43 4.17
C SER A 40 11.34 -2.31 3.18
N LEU A 41 10.31 -1.58 2.78
CA LEU A 41 10.46 -0.42 1.91
C LEU A 41 11.25 0.69 2.62
N SER A 42 12.18 1.31 1.92
CA SER A 42 12.82 2.54 2.40
C SER A 42 11.80 3.68 2.44
N ALA A 43 12.06 4.74 3.22
CA ALA A 43 11.21 5.92 3.29
C ALA A 43 10.81 6.51 1.91
N PRO A 44 11.72 6.68 0.92
CA PRO A 44 11.33 7.16 -0.41
C PRO A 44 10.45 6.16 -1.19
N GLU A 45 10.67 4.86 -1.00
CA GLU A 45 9.87 3.82 -1.66
C GLU A 45 8.46 3.75 -1.07
N THR A 46 8.35 3.96 0.24
CA THR A 46 7.06 4.07 0.94
C THR A 46 6.25 5.26 0.42
N ALA A 47 6.88 6.41 0.17
CA ALA A 47 6.21 7.57 -0.39
C ALA A 47 5.71 7.34 -1.83
N LEU A 48 6.51 6.68 -2.67
CA LEU A 48 6.10 6.29 -4.03
C LEU A 48 4.95 5.27 -4.00
N PHE A 49 5.03 4.28 -3.11
CA PHE A 49 3.99 3.28 -2.93
C PHE A 49 2.68 3.92 -2.46
N ASP A 50 2.76 4.88 -1.54
CA ASP A 50 1.63 5.66 -1.05
C ASP A 50 0.94 6.45 -2.17
N GLU A 51 1.71 7.12 -3.02
CA GLU A 51 1.18 7.85 -4.18
C GLU A 51 0.47 6.91 -5.16
N LEU A 52 1.03 5.72 -5.40
CA LEU A 52 0.42 4.69 -6.22
C LEU A 52 -0.89 4.17 -5.60
N LEU A 53 -0.91 3.93 -4.29
CA LEU A 53 -2.14 3.57 -3.58
C LEU A 53 -3.20 4.66 -3.72
N ARG A 54 -2.85 5.94 -3.58
CA ARG A 54 -3.81 7.05 -3.81
C ARG A 54 -4.35 7.04 -5.23
N ARG A 55 -3.49 6.82 -6.21
CA ARG A 55 -3.87 6.79 -7.62
C ARG A 55 -4.80 5.61 -7.95
N HIS A 56 -4.58 4.45 -7.34
CA HIS A 56 -5.32 3.23 -7.59
C HIS A 56 -6.40 2.93 -6.53
N ALA A 57 -6.56 3.79 -5.53
CA ALA A 57 -7.53 3.67 -4.45
C ALA A 57 -8.95 3.29 -4.92
N PRO A 58 -9.56 3.97 -5.92
CA PRO A 58 -10.89 3.61 -6.40
C PRO A 58 -10.96 2.24 -7.08
N LEU A 59 -9.86 1.73 -7.66
CA LEU A 59 -9.80 0.41 -8.27
C LEU A 59 -9.62 -0.71 -7.24
N LEU A 60 -8.88 -0.40 -6.18
CA LEU A 60 -8.64 -1.31 -5.05
C LEU A 60 -9.83 -1.33 -4.07
N GLY A 61 -10.75 -0.37 -4.18
CA GLY A 61 -11.84 -0.20 -3.24
C GLY A 61 -11.32 0.22 -1.86
N ILE A 62 -10.38 1.17 -1.82
CA ILE A 62 -9.84 1.70 -0.57
C ILE A 62 -9.99 3.22 -0.53
N ALA A 63 -10.02 3.77 0.67
CA ALA A 63 -10.02 5.20 0.91
C ALA A 63 -8.91 5.58 1.90
N PRO A 64 -8.16 6.67 1.63
CA PRO A 64 -7.23 7.21 2.62
C PRO A 64 -8.03 7.84 3.77
N GLN A 65 -7.66 7.52 5.01
CA GLN A 65 -8.18 8.16 6.21
C GLN A 65 -7.21 9.25 6.69
N PRO A 66 -7.74 10.40 7.16
CA PRO A 66 -6.91 11.44 7.76
C PRO A 66 -6.32 10.93 9.08
N SER A 67 -5.05 10.56 9.05
CA SER A 67 -4.32 10.16 10.24
C SER A 67 -3.78 11.40 10.94
N SER A 68 -4.25 11.69 12.15
CA SER A 68 -3.85 12.90 12.92
C SER A 68 -2.42 12.84 13.46
N ALA A 69 -1.71 11.72 13.26
CA ALA A 69 -0.39 11.47 13.86
C ALA A 69 0.80 11.87 12.96
N GLY A 70 0.58 12.46 11.78
CA GLY A 70 1.67 12.91 10.89
C GLY A 70 2.59 11.78 10.39
N GLY A 71 2.11 10.53 10.42
CA GLY A 71 2.83 9.33 10.00
C GLY A 71 2.29 8.71 8.71
N ASP A 72 2.48 7.40 8.58
CA ASP A 72 2.06 6.57 7.45
C ASP A 72 0.55 6.73 7.16
N THR A 73 0.17 6.84 5.88
CA THR A 73 -1.24 6.99 5.49
C THR A 73 -2.03 5.76 5.93
N VAL A 74 -3.12 6.00 6.63
CA VAL A 74 -4.07 4.95 7.02
C VAL A 74 -5.05 4.78 5.88
N TRP A 75 -5.33 3.54 5.50
CA TRP A 75 -6.25 3.14 4.46
C TRP A 75 -7.37 2.30 5.05
N LEU A 76 -8.56 2.46 4.51
CA LEU A 76 -9.73 1.67 4.84
C LEU A 76 -10.24 1.00 3.56
N ALA A 77 -10.44 -0.32 3.57
CA ALA A 77 -11.14 -0.97 2.46
C ALA A 77 -12.66 -0.71 2.55
N LEU A 78 -13.24 -0.43 1.40
CA LEU A 78 -14.65 -0.08 1.16
C LEU A 78 -15.50 -1.31 0.86
#